data_AF-A0A820M0P6-F1
#
_entry.id   AF-A0A820M0P6-F1
#
_cell.length_a   1.000
_cell.length_b   1.000
_cell.length_c   1.000
_cell.angle_alpha   90.00
_cell.angle_beta   90.00
_cell.angle_gamma   90.00
#
_symmetry.space_group_name_H-M   'P 1'
#
loop_
_entity.id
_entity.type
_entity.pdbx_description
1 polymer ?
#
loop_
_entity_poly.entity_id
_entity_poly.type
_entity_poly.pdbx_seq_one_letter_code
_entity_poly.pdbx_strand_id
1 'polypeptide(L)'
;MKEQKNRKDYWLHEDIIVKIITSKLGEKCYKKKGVITKVENRYQAVVKMLDTNDKIRVDQAHVETVIPAIGKNVLIVNGAYRGEEATLEDIHQDTFSVDVTILTGSMIGTRFNNIAYEDVSKLAD
;
A
#
# COMPACT_ATOMS: atom_id res chain seq x y z
N MET A 1 -0.80 18.15 -13.33
CA MET A 1 -2.19 17.79 -13.70
C MET A 1 -2.59 16.37 -13.28
N LYS A 2 -1.80 15.32 -13.58
CA LYS A 2 -2.14 13.94 -13.18
C LYS A 2 -2.11 13.74 -11.65
N GLU A 3 -1.04 14.22 -11.01
CA GLU A 3 -0.88 14.25 -9.55
C GLU A 3 -2.09 14.84 -8.82
N GLN A 4 -2.44 16.10 -9.14
CA GLN A 4 -3.55 16.81 -8.49
C GLN A 4 -4.92 16.13 -8.68
N LYS A 5 -5.13 15.42 -9.80
CA LYS A 5 -6.39 14.70 -10.06
C LYS A 5 -6.46 13.38 -9.31
N ASN A 6 -5.34 12.67 -9.22
CA ASN A 6 -5.27 11.31 -8.69
C ASN A 6 -4.95 11.23 -7.21
N ARG A 7 -4.31 12.26 -6.63
CA ARG A 7 -4.14 12.42 -5.20
C ARG A 7 -5.51 12.48 -4.53
N LYS A 8 -5.75 11.58 -3.58
CA LYS A 8 -6.95 11.58 -2.72
C LYS A 8 -6.54 11.55 -1.26
N ASP A 9 -7.50 11.90 -0.41
CA ASP A 9 -7.48 11.75 1.04
C ASP A 9 -7.66 10.29 1.51
N TYR A 10 -8.03 9.37 0.61
CA TYR A 10 -8.09 7.93 0.87
C TYR A 10 -7.10 7.15 0.01
N TRP A 11 -6.53 6.06 0.52
CA TRP A 11 -5.51 5.27 -0.23
C TRP A 11 -5.72 3.75 -0.19
N LEU A 12 -6.68 3.24 0.56
CA LEU A 12 -6.91 1.80 0.62
C LEU A 12 -7.29 1.23 -0.76
N HIS A 13 -6.69 0.09 -1.09
CA HIS A 13 -7.01 -0.73 -2.25
C HIS A 13 -7.15 -2.19 -1.78
N GLU A 14 -7.90 -2.99 -2.54
CA GLU A 14 -7.94 -4.44 -2.33
C GLU A 14 -6.63 -5.08 -2.79
N ASP A 15 -6.35 -6.29 -2.30
CA ASP A 15 -5.20 -7.11 -2.68
C ASP A 15 -3.82 -6.48 -2.41
N ILE A 16 -3.73 -5.60 -1.40
CA ILE A 16 -2.46 -5.11 -0.85
C ILE A 16 -2.24 -5.59 0.59
N ILE A 17 -0.96 -5.69 0.96
CA ILE A 17 -0.52 -5.93 2.33
C ILE A 17 -0.43 -4.61 3.07
N VAL A 18 -0.98 -4.57 4.29
CA VAL A 18 -0.86 -3.45 5.22
C VAL A 18 -0.37 -3.93 6.58
N LYS A 19 0.16 -3.01 7.39
CA LYS A 19 0.52 -3.28 8.79
C LYS A 19 -0.43 -2.53 9.73
N ILE A 20 -0.93 -3.22 10.74
CA ILE A 20 -1.79 -2.63 11.77
C ILE A 20 -0.92 -1.80 12.72
N ILE A 21 -1.25 -0.52 12.89
CA ILE A 21 -0.51 0.41 13.75
C ILE A 21 -1.29 0.87 14.98
N THR A 22 -2.53 0.43 15.15
CA THR A 22 -3.33 0.70 16.35
C THR A 22 -3.27 -0.46 17.34
N SER A 23 -3.08 -0.16 18.63
CA SER A 23 -3.19 -1.13 19.72
C SER A 23 -4.65 -1.39 20.13
N LYS A 24 -5.59 -0.55 19.69
CA LYS A 24 -7.02 -0.61 20.07
C LYS A 24 -7.73 -1.89 19.60
N LEU A 25 -7.16 -2.59 18.61
CA LEU A 25 -7.69 -3.84 18.07
C LEU A 25 -7.15 -5.08 18.80
N GLY A 26 -6.37 -4.88 19.87
CA GLY A 26 -5.75 -5.93 20.67
C GLY A 26 -4.31 -6.24 20.25
N GLU A 27 -3.51 -6.70 21.21
CA GLU A 27 -2.08 -6.96 21.01
C GLU A 27 -1.80 -8.03 19.96
N LYS A 28 -2.73 -8.95 19.74
CA LYS A 28 -2.62 -9.99 18.71
C LYS A 28 -2.53 -9.40 17.30
N CYS A 29 -3.15 -8.25 17.04
CA CYS A 29 -3.14 -7.60 15.72
C CYS A 29 -2.09 -6.50 15.62
N TYR A 30 -1.72 -5.85 16.74
CA TYR A 30 -0.82 -4.71 16.74
C TYR A 30 0.55 -5.05 16.14
N LYS A 31 1.02 -4.20 15.20
CA LYS A 31 2.26 -4.38 14.41
C LYS A 31 2.32 -5.63 13.54
N LYS A 32 1.21 -6.36 13.39
CA LYS A 32 1.09 -7.50 12.47
C LYS A 32 0.63 -7.04 11.09
N LYS A 33 0.86 -7.90 10.10
CA LYS A 33 0.53 -7.65 8.70
C LYS A 33 -0.73 -8.41 8.30
N GLY A 34 -1.50 -7.84 7.39
CA GLY A 34 -2.70 -8.45 6.84
C GLY A 34 -2.94 -8.03 5.40
N VAL A 35 -3.77 -8.79 4.69
CA VAL A 35 -4.22 -8.49 3.33
C VAL A 35 -5.53 -7.72 3.40
N ILE A 36 -5.65 -6.61 2.67
CA ILE A 36 -6.96 -5.98 2.45
C ILE A 36 -7.77 -6.86 1.49
N THR A 37 -8.81 -7.49 2.00
CA THR A 37 -9.72 -8.35 1.21
C THR A 37 -10.96 -7.62 0.70
N LYS A 38 -11.25 -6.43 1.24
CA LYS A 38 -12.38 -5.60 0.82
C LYS A 38 -12.18 -4.17 1.28
N VAL A 39 -12.47 -3.19 0.42
CA VAL A 39 -12.54 -1.76 0.81
C VAL A 39 -14.01 -1.34 0.98
N GLU A 40 -14.32 -0.66 2.08
CA GLU A 40 -15.65 -0.18 2.44
C GLU A 40 -15.64 1.35 2.60
N ASN A 41 -16.55 2.05 1.94
CA ASN A 41 -16.70 3.51 2.05
C ASN A 41 -15.39 4.32 1.84
N ARG A 42 -14.45 3.80 1.03
CA ARG A 42 -13.13 4.41 0.69
C ARG A 42 -12.10 4.44 1.83
N TYR A 43 -12.53 4.56 3.08
CA TYR A 43 -11.67 4.75 4.26
C TYR A 43 -11.56 3.52 5.16
N GLN A 44 -12.45 2.56 5.01
CA GLN A 44 -12.47 1.35 5.83
C GLN A 44 -12.09 0.14 5.00
N ALA A 45 -11.55 -0.88 5.64
CA ALA A 45 -11.20 -2.14 4.99
C ALA A 45 -11.46 -3.33 5.88
N VAL A 46 -11.77 -4.47 5.25
CA VAL A 46 -11.69 -5.79 5.88
C VAL A 46 -10.30 -6.35 5.63
N VAL A 47 -9.52 -6.51 6.70
CA VAL A 47 -8.17 -7.05 6.67
C VAL A 47 -8.20 -8.50 7.15
N LYS A 48 -7.62 -9.42 6.37
CA LYS A 48 -7.33 -10.79 6.79
C LYS A 48 -5.90 -10.86 7.30
N MET A 49 -5.72 -11.15 8.59
CA MET A 49 -4.41 -11.24 9.23
C MET A 49 -3.59 -12.40 8.65
N LEU A 50 -2.31 -12.16 8.35
CA LEU A 50 -1.44 -13.18 7.73
C LEU A 50 -1.06 -14.30 8.69
N ASP A 51 -0.97 -14.01 9.98
CA ASP A 51 -0.52 -14.96 11.01
C ASP A 51 -1.68 -15.78 11.59
N THR A 52 -2.84 -15.17 11.83
CA THR A 52 -3.99 -15.84 12.46
C THR A 52 -5.12 -16.22 11.51
N ASN A 53 -5.14 -15.69 10.28
CA ASN A 53 -6.30 -15.71 9.37
C ASN A 53 -7.56 -14.99 9.87
N ASP A 54 -7.50 -14.32 11.03
CA ASP A 54 -8.62 -13.52 11.55
C ASP A 54 -8.99 -12.40 10.58
N LYS A 55 -10.28 -12.06 10.53
CA LYS A 55 -10.78 -10.93 9.76
C LYS A 55 -11.16 -9.79 10.70
N ILE A 56 -10.57 -8.62 10.48
CA ILE A 56 -10.85 -7.43 11.27
C ILE A 56 -11.24 -6.27 10.34
N ARG A 57 -12.11 -5.39 10.84
CA ARG A 57 -12.39 -4.11 10.18
C ARG A 57 -11.47 -3.03 10.73
N VAL A 58 -10.89 -2.24 9.84
CA VAL A 58 -10.00 -1.14 10.17
C VAL A 58 -10.38 0.12 9.41
N ASP A 59 -9.99 1.26 9.96
CA ASP A 59 -9.95 2.53 9.24
C ASP A 59 -8.53 2.73 8.71
N GLN A 60 -8.35 3.44 7.59
CA GLN A 60 -7.04 3.71 7.02
C GLN A 60 -6.08 4.39 8.01
N ALA A 61 -6.59 5.18 8.97
CA ALA A 61 -5.78 5.82 10.00
C ALA A 61 -5.15 4.82 10.99
N HIS A 62 -5.58 3.56 10.96
CA HIS A 62 -5.11 2.49 11.83
C HIS A 62 -4.17 1.50 11.13
N VAL A 63 -3.84 1.75 9.87
CA VAL A 63 -2.92 0.94 9.08
C VAL A 63 -1.87 1.79 8.37
N GLU A 64 -0.76 1.17 8.04
CA GLU A 64 0.29 1.74 7.18
C GLU A 64 0.54 0.82 5.98
N THR A 65 1.02 1.40 4.88
CA THR A 65 1.51 0.64 3.73
C THR A 65 2.70 -0.23 4.11
N VAL A 66 2.97 -1.28 3.32
CA VAL A 66 4.11 -2.17 3.54
C VAL A 66 5.01 -2.15 2.33
N ILE A 67 6.26 -1.69 2.49
CA ILE A 67 7.27 -1.77 1.45
C ILE A 67 7.87 -3.19 1.42
N PRO A 68 7.83 -3.92 0.29
CA PRO A 68 8.44 -5.24 0.17
C PRO A 68 9.96 -5.15 -0.02
N ALA A 69 10.60 -6.30 -0.24
CA ALA A 69 11.99 -6.34 -0.71
C ALA A 69 12.08 -5.84 -2.17
N ILE A 70 13.25 -5.32 -2.55
CA ILE A 70 13.56 -4.94 -3.94
C ILE A 70 13.32 -6.12 -4.88
N GLY A 71 12.80 -5.83 -6.08
CA GLY A 71 12.41 -6.80 -7.11
C GLY A 71 11.02 -7.41 -6.91
N LYS A 72 10.26 -6.98 -5.89
CA LYS A 72 8.88 -7.43 -5.66
C LYS A 72 7.87 -6.42 -6.20
N ASN A 73 6.68 -6.92 -6.52
CA ASN A 73 5.60 -6.09 -7.04
C ASN A 73 4.90 -5.32 -5.92
N VAL A 74 4.49 -4.12 -6.26
CA VAL A 74 3.77 -3.17 -5.42
C VAL A 74 2.62 -2.57 -6.22
N LEU A 75 1.62 -2.06 -5.51
CA LEU A 75 0.60 -1.18 -6.04
C LEU A 75 0.91 0.25 -5.65
N ILE A 76 0.82 1.17 -6.60
CA ILE A 76 0.82 2.60 -6.31
C ILE A 76 -0.58 2.98 -5.83
N VAL A 77 -0.71 3.27 -4.55
CA VAL A 77 -2.00 3.48 -3.87
C VAL A 77 -2.46 4.94 -3.88
N ASN A 78 -1.59 5.88 -4.26
CA ASN A 78 -1.96 7.30 -4.39
C ASN A 78 -1.01 8.07 -5.32
N GLY A 79 -1.23 9.38 -5.46
CA GLY A 79 -0.42 10.22 -6.34
C GLY A 79 -0.70 9.98 -7.83
N ALA A 80 0.19 10.47 -8.69
CA ALA A 80 -0.04 10.56 -10.14
C ALA A 80 -0.30 9.19 -10.79
N TYR A 81 0.30 8.12 -10.28
CA TYR A 81 0.23 6.78 -10.84
C TYR A 81 -0.64 5.83 -10.02
N ARG A 82 -1.53 6.39 -9.19
CA ARG A 82 -2.52 5.63 -8.42
C ARG A 82 -3.23 4.58 -9.28
N GLY A 83 -3.26 3.35 -8.78
CA GLY A 83 -3.93 2.20 -9.41
C GLY A 83 -3.02 1.39 -10.33
N GLU A 84 -1.80 1.86 -10.62
CA GLU A 84 -0.84 1.12 -11.43
C GLU A 84 0.00 0.19 -10.54
N GLU A 85 0.22 -1.03 -11.01
CA GLU A 85 1.21 -1.95 -10.46
C GLU A 85 2.62 -1.58 -10.93
N ALA A 86 3.61 -1.84 -10.08
CA ALA A 86 5.02 -1.56 -10.35
C ALA A 86 5.96 -2.57 -9.67
N THR A 87 7.19 -2.68 -10.15
CA THR A 87 8.29 -3.38 -9.46
C THR A 87 9.04 -2.40 -8.59
N LEU A 88 9.29 -2.76 -7.32
CA LEU A 88 10.14 -1.99 -6.43
C LEU A 88 11.62 -2.12 -6.83
N GLU A 89 12.28 -1.03 -7.17
CA GLU A 89 13.68 -1.00 -7.66
C GLU A 89 14.67 -0.59 -6.57
N ASP A 90 14.30 0.39 -5.75
CA ASP A 90 15.20 0.94 -4.72
C ASP A 90 14.41 1.50 -3.53
N ILE A 91 15.08 1.64 -2.37
CA ILE A 91 14.49 2.10 -1.11
C ILE A 91 15.38 3.18 -0.47
N HIS A 92 14.86 4.39 -0.37
CA HIS A 92 15.53 5.56 0.20
C HIS A 92 14.97 5.86 1.60
N GLN A 93 15.56 5.26 2.63
CA GLN A 93 15.06 5.34 4.01
C GLN A 93 15.16 6.74 4.64
N ASP A 94 16.14 7.54 4.20
CA ASP A 94 16.37 8.91 4.63
C ASP A 94 15.26 9.87 4.16
N THR A 95 14.64 9.58 3.02
CA THR A 95 13.56 10.38 2.43
C THR A 95 12.19 9.70 2.52
N PHE A 96 12.12 8.50 3.10
CA PHE A 96 10.90 7.66 3.14
C PHE A 96 10.25 7.50 1.77
N SER A 97 11.08 7.21 0.75
CA SER A 97 10.64 7.09 -0.63
C SER A 97 11.27 5.90 -1.35
N VAL A 98 10.67 5.49 -2.46
CA VAL A 98 11.08 4.34 -3.27
C VAL A 98 11.21 4.72 -4.74
N ASP A 99 12.03 3.96 -5.45
CA ASP A 99 12.03 3.95 -6.90
C ASP A 99 11.25 2.73 -7.40
N VAL A 100 10.46 2.90 -8.45
CA VAL A 100 9.66 1.81 -9.04
C VAL A 100 9.68 1.83 -10.56
N THR A 101 9.55 0.67 -11.18
CA THR A 101 9.30 0.53 -12.62
C THR A 101 7.85 0.12 -12.86
N ILE A 102 7.09 0.90 -13.62
CA ILE A 102 5.67 0.63 -13.87
C ILE A 102 5.48 -0.64 -14.69
N LEU A 103 4.55 -1.49 -14.25
CA LEU A 103 4.18 -2.76 -14.90
C LEU A 103 2.86 -2.69 -15.67
N THR A 104 2.02 -1.69 -15.41
CA THR A 104 0.67 -1.56 -16.00
C THR A 104 0.36 -0.16 -16.52
N GLY A 105 -0.69 -0.04 -17.34
CA GLY A 105 -1.19 1.24 -17.86
C GLY A 105 -0.32 1.90 -18.93
N SER A 106 -0.41 3.23 -19.02
CA SER A 106 0.19 4.01 -20.13
C SER A 106 1.71 4.21 -20.04
N MET A 107 2.31 3.95 -18.87
CA MET A 107 3.73 4.26 -18.59
C MET A 107 4.57 2.99 -18.36
N ILE A 108 4.12 1.83 -18.84
CA ILE A 108 4.81 0.54 -18.67
C ILE A 108 6.29 0.66 -19.04
N GLY A 109 7.16 0.07 -18.21
CA GLY A 109 8.61 0.07 -18.36
C GLY A 109 9.28 1.40 -17.97
N THR A 110 8.52 2.43 -17.61
CA THR A 110 9.07 3.69 -17.12
C THR A 110 9.44 3.58 -15.65
N ARG A 111 10.66 3.99 -15.31
CA ARG A 111 11.12 4.13 -13.93
C ARG A 111 10.73 5.50 -13.38
N PHE A 112 10.16 5.51 -12.19
CA PHE A 112 9.88 6.71 -11.40
C PHE A 112 10.65 6.63 -10.09
N ASN A 113 11.24 7.76 -9.70
CA ASN A 113 12.06 7.86 -8.50
C ASN A 113 11.35 8.66 -7.43
N ASN A 114 11.73 8.44 -6.16
CA ASN A 114 11.25 9.19 -5.00
C ASN A 114 9.72 9.17 -4.81
N ILE A 115 9.06 8.03 -5.04
CA ILE A 115 7.65 7.87 -4.67
C ILE A 115 7.55 7.64 -3.16
N ALA A 116 6.73 8.42 -2.45
CA ALA A 116 6.61 8.32 -0.99
C ALA A 116 6.13 6.93 -0.55
N TYR A 117 6.57 6.46 0.62
CA TYR A 117 6.14 5.17 1.17
C TYR A 117 4.61 5.08 1.35
N GLU A 118 3.95 6.18 1.73
CA GLU A 118 2.49 6.21 1.88
C GLU A 118 1.73 6.05 0.57
N ASP A 119 2.41 6.23 -0.57
CA ASP A 119 1.83 6.12 -1.91
C ASP A 119 2.07 4.74 -2.54
N VAL A 120 2.74 3.81 -1.85
CA VAL A 120 3.11 2.48 -2.39
C VAL A 120 2.90 1.39 -1.35
N SER A 121 2.24 0.29 -1.72
CA SER A 121 2.14 -0.89 -0.84
C SER A 121 2.37 -2.20 -1.58
N LYS A 122 2.95 -3.18 -0.87
CA LYS A 122 3.17 -4.54 -1.36
C LYS A 122 1.84 -5.16 -1.83
N LEU A 123 1.86 -5.80 -3.00
CA LEU A 123 0.75 -6.64 -3.47
C LEU A 123 0.66 -7.97 -2.70
N ALA A 124 -0.55 -8.45 -2.51
CA ALA A 124 -0.82 -9.77 -1.96
C ALA A 124 -0.72 -10.82 -3.07
N ASP A 125 0.41 -11.54 -3.10
CA ASP A 125 0.60 -12.73 -3.94
C ASP A 125 -0.23 -13.93 -3.44
#